data_AF-A0A3L6T609-F1
#
_entry.id   AF-A0A3L6T609-F1
#
_cell.length_a   1.000
_cell.length_b   1.000
_cell.length_c   1.000
_cell.angle_alpha   90.00
_cell.angle_beta   90.00
_cell.angle_gamma   90.00
#
_symmetry.space_group_name_H-M   'P 1'
#
loop_
_entity.id
_entity.type
_entity.pdbx_description
1 polymer ?
#
loop_
_entity_poly.entity_id
_entity_poly.type
_entity_poly.pdbx_seq_one_letter_code
_entity_poly.pdbx_strand_id
1 'polypeptide(L)'
;MALAQQLLRLRPHLGTLPLPSPSPTRLLPSRTYISDMRRSAFIDRLLRSVRSEISFLHNSAPPPSPPPPAPFTVEDRPGEQWARLSRVFPVAEGDEEEVRVDATLVDGASALPLWRRHGRPAQVAHQRQD
;
A
#
# COMPACT_ATOMS: atom_id res chain seq x y z
N MET A 1 2.05 22.97 52.02
CA MET A 1 2.34 22.06 50.89
C MET A 1 2.83 20.74 51.48
N ALA A 2 1.91 19.96 52.05
CA ALA A 2 1.10 18.90 51.41
C ALA A 2 1.79 17.53 51.60
N LEU A 3 1.22 16.75 52.51
CA LEU A 3 1.78 15.62 53.23
C LEU A 3 2.02 14.39 52.35
N ALA A 4 3.20 13.81 52.52
CA ALA A 4 3.46 12.41 52.29
C ALA A 4 2.91 11.56 53.46
N GLN A 5 2.58 10.30 53.13
CA GLN A 5 2.40 9.15 54.02
C GLN A 5 1.10 9.06 54.81
N GLN A 6 0.24 8.09 54.45
CA GLN A 6 -0.20 7.11 55.44
C GLN A 6 -0.70 5.82 54.78
N LEU A 7 0.01 4.73 55.07
CA LEU A 7 -0.44 3.35 54.88
C LEU A 7 -1.28 2.92 56.09
N LEU A 8 -2.01 1.83 55.85
CA LEU A 8 -2.48 0.82 56.81
C LEU A 8 -3.88 0.96 57.41
N ARG A 9 -4.62 -0.11 57.12
CA ARG A 9 -5.49 -0.88 58.03
C ARG A 9 -6.84 -0.26 58.35
N LEU A 10 -7.88 -0.76 57.68
CA LEU A 10 -9.08 -1.28 58.37
C LEU A 10 -9.79 -2.38 57.53
N ARG A 11 -9.43 -3.64 57.78
CA ARG A 11 -10.38 -4.76 57.90
C ARG A 11 -9.97 -5.46 59.20
N PRO A 12 -10.90 -5.75 60.12
CA PRO A 12 -11.86 -6.83 59.87
C PRO A 12 -13.26 -6.58 60.48
N HIS A 13 -14.29 -7.10 59.84
CA HIS A 13 -15.45 -7.62 60.56
C HIS A 13 -15.88 -8.89 59.83
N LEU A 14 -15.74 -9.99 60.56
CA LEU A 14 -16.13 -11.33 60.19
C LEU A 14 -17.66 -11.37 60.08
N GLY A 15 -18.16 -11.56 58.87
CA GLY A 15 -19.51 -12.04 58.60
C GLY A 15 -19.38 -13.11 57.52
N THR A 16 -19.49 -14.36 57.94
CA THR A 16 -19.42 -15.55 57.09
C THR A 16 -20.52 -15.52 56.03
N LEU A 17 -20.17 -15.18 54.79
CA LEU A 17 -20.99 -15.46 53.62
C LEU A 17 -20.46 -16.74 52.97
N PRO A 18 -21.30 -17.73 52.64
CA PRO A 18 -20.85 -18.92 51.94
C PRO A 18 -20.35 -18.50 50.56
N LEU A 19 -19.05 -18.65 50.32
CA LEU A 19 -18.45 -18.45 49.00
C LEU A 19 -19.03 -19.52 48.07
N PRO A 20 -19.64 -19.16 46.92
CA PRO A 20 -19.99 -20.15 45.92
C PRO A 20 -18.69 -20.84 45.47
N SER A 21 -18.70 -22.17 45.53
CA SER A 21 -17.65 -23.05 45.03
C SER A 21 -17.12 -22.55 43.67
N PRO A 22 -15.80 -22.55 43.41
CA PRO A 22 -15.27 -22.21 42.10
C PRO A 22 -15.71 -23.29 41.10
N SER A 23 -16.84 -23.06 40.45
CA SER A 23 -17.23 -23.80 39.26
C SER A 23 -16.06 -23.76 38.28
N PRO A 24 -15.66 -24.90 37.69
CA PRO A 24 -14.57 -24.90 36.72
C PRO A 24 -14.95 -23.93 35.60
N THR A 25 -14.13 -22.91 35.40
CA THR A 25 -14.27 -21.96 34.30
C THR A 25 -14.15 -22.77 33.01
N ARG A 26 -15.28 -23.21 32.47
CA ARG A 26 -15.34 -23.75 31.11
C ARG A 26 -14.94 -22.59 30.21
N LEU A 27 -13.68 -22.56 29.79
CA LEU A 27 -13.19 -21.69 28.73
C LEU A 27 -13.96 -22.09 27.47
N LEU A 28 -15.08 -21.42 27.24
CA LEU A 28 -15.95 -21.67 26.10
C LEU A 28 -15.17 -21.41 24.80
N PRO A 29 -15.49 -22.10 23.70
CA PRO A 29 -14.95 -21.83 22.36
C PRO A 29 -15.27 -20.41 21.83
N SER A 30 -16.00 -19.59 22.59
CA SER A 30 -16.56 -18.30 22.14
C SER A 30 -15.49 -17.29 21.73
N ARG A 31 -14.27 -17.39 22.27
CA ARG A 31 -13.17 -16.46 21.93
C ARG A 31 -12.72 -16.63 20.47
N THR A 32 -12.75 -17.87 19.95
CA THR A 32 -12.47 -18.16 18.54
C THR A 32 -13.61 -17.69 17.65
N TYR A 33 -14.85 -18.01 18.02
CA TYR A 33 -16.04 -17.58 17.28
C TYR A 33 -16.13 -16.06 17.08
N ILE A 34 -15.87 -15.27 18.14
CA ILE A 34 -15.90 -13.79 18.04
C ILE A 34 -14.79 -13.29 17.10
N SER A 35 -13.60 -13.89 17.15
CA SER A 35 -12.50 -13.54 16.25
C SER A 35 -12.84 -13.85 14.79
N ASP A 36 -13.42 -15.03 14.54
CA ASP A 36 -13.81 -15.44 13.19
C ASP A 36 -14.92 -14.56 12.63
N MET A 37 -15.94 -14.22 13.44
CA MET A 37 -16.99 -13.28 13.03
C MET A 37 -16.43 -11.90 12.67
N ARG A 38 -15.49 -11.37 13.46
CA ARG A 38 -14.84 -10.08 13.19
C ARG A 38 -14.03 -10.12 11.90
N ARG A 39 -13.29 -11.22 11.68
CA ARG A 39 -12.53 -11.44 10.44
C ARG A 39 -13.46 -11.50 9.23
N SER A 40 -14.54 -12.26 9.30
CA SER A 40 -15.52 -12.37 8.21
C SER A 40 -16.17 -11.03 7.90
N ALA A 41 -16.65 -10.30 8.90
CA ALA A 41 -17.25 -8.97 8.70
C ALA A 41 -16.26 -7.97 8.07
N PHE A 42 -14.97 -8.05 8.44
CA PHE A 42 -13.93 -7.25 7.82
C PHE A 42 -13.71 -7.63 6.34
N ILE A 43 -13.58 -8.92 6.04
CA ILE A 43 -13.40 -9.41 4.67
C ILE A 43 -14.60 -9.05 3.80
N ASP A 44 -15.82 -9.24 4.29
CA ASP A 44 -17.05 -8.91 3.57
C ASP A 44 -17.13 -7.42 3.25
N ARG A 45 -16.75 -6.56 4.20
CA ARG A 45 -16.67 -5.11 3.98
C ARG A 45 -15.63 -4.76 2.93
N LEU A 46 -14.45 -5.36 2.99
CA LEU A 46 -13.38 -5.13 2.02
C LEU A 46 -13.82 -5.56 0.61
N LEU A 47 -14.38 -6.76 0.48
CA LEU A 47 -14.89 -7.28 -0.78
C LEU A 47 -16.00 -6.40 -1.35
N ARG A 48 -16.92 -5.94 -0.51
CA ARG A 48 -17.96 -5.00 -0.92
C ARG A 48 -17.36 -3.69 -1.44
N SER A 49 -16.38 -3.13 -0.72
CA SER A 49 -15.71 -1.88 -1.11
C SER A 49 -15.02 -2.02 -2.47
N VAL A 50 -14.15 -3.02 -2.61
CA VAL A 50 -13.39 -3.28 -3.84
C VAL A 50 -14.33 -3.53 -5.03
N ARG A 51 -15.38 -4.35 -4.85
CA ARG A 51 -16.36 -4.58 -5.92
C ARG A 51 -17.09 -3.31 -6.30
N SER A 52 -17.50 -2.49 -5.33
CA SER A 52 -18.18 -1.23 -5.62
C SER A 52 -17.27 -0.26 -6.37
N GLU A 53 -15.99 -0.24 -6.04
CA GLU A 53 -15.00 0.63 -6.67
C GLU A 53 -14.69 0.18 -8.10
N ILE A 54 -14.50 -1.13 -8.32
CA ILE A 54 -14.36 -1.69 -9.67
C ILE A 54 -15.57 -1.35 -10.53
N SER A 55 -16.79 -1.56 -10.02
CA SER A 55 -18.02 -1.23 -10.75
C SER A 55 -18.13 0.27 -11.02
N PHE A 56 -17.79 1.11 -10.04
CA PHE A 56 -17.81 2.56 -10.21
C PHE A 56 -16.84 3.03 -11.29
N LEU A 57 -15.58 2.56 -11.25
CA LEU A 57 -14.57 2.92 -12.23
C LEU A 57 -14.92 2.41 -13.62
N HIS A 58 -15.44 1.18 -13.73
CA HIS A 58 -15.88 0.62 -15.00
C HIS A 58 -16.99 1.44 -15.66
N ASN A 59 -17.97 1.90 -14.85
CA ASN A 59 -19.13 2.62 -15.36
C ASN A 59 -18.87 4.13 -15.54
N SER A 60 -17.90 4.70 -14.81
CA SER A 60 -17.62 6.15 -14.84
C SER A 60 -16.46 6.50 -15.77
N ALA A 61 -15.66 5.51 -16.21
CA ALA A 61 -14.55 5.76 -17.11
C ALA A 61 -15.07 6.26 -18.47
N PRO A 62 -14.56 7.40 -18.98
CA PRO A 62 -14.85 7.80 -20.35
C PRO A 62 -14.32 6.72 -21.32
N PRO A 63 -14.98 6.53 -22.48
CA PRO A 63 -14.47 5.61 -23.48
C PRO A 63 -13.03 5.99 -23.85
N PRO A 64 -12.12 5.00 -24.00
CA PRO A 64 -10.74 5.27 -24.34
C PRO A 64 -10.69 6.04 -25.67
N SER A 65 -10.07 7.22 -25.66
CA SER A 65 -9.80 7.95 -26.89
C SER A 65 -8.84 7.13 -27.75
N PRO A 66 -8.99 7.12 -29.09
CA PRO A 66 -8.01 6.48 -29.95
C PRO A 66 -6.62 7.07 -29.66
N PRO A 67 -5.58 6.23 -29.57
CA PRO A 67 -4.24 6.73 -29.31
C PRO A 67 -3.85 7.68 -30.45
N PRO A 68 -3.22 8.83 -30.14
CA PRO A 68 -2.69 9.70 -31.18
C PRO A 68 -1.65 8.92 -32.00
N PRO A 69 -1.44 9.27 -33.29
CA PRO A 69 -0.41 8.64 -34.11
C PRO A 69 0.94 8.76 -33.40
N ALA A 70 1.46 7.63 -32.95
CA ALA A 70 2.64 7.58 -32.11
C ALA A 70 3.90 7.53 -32.98
N PRO A 71 4.88 8.41 -32.75
CA PRO A 71 6.17 8.30 -33.41
C PRO A 71 6.96 7.06 -32.96
N PHE A 72 6.69 6.54 -31.76
CA PHE A 72 7.35 5.37 -31.18
C PHE A 72 6.39 4.18 -31.13
N THR A 73 6.93 2.98 -31.29
CA THR A 73 6.25 1.73 -30.95
C THR A 73 6.23 1.58 -29.43
N VAL A 74 5.07 1.22 -28.87
CA VAL A 74 4.89 1.01 -27.44
C VAL A 74 4.73 -0.48 -27.15
N GLU A 75 5.65 -1.04 -26.38
CA GLU A 75 5.54 -2.37 -25.81
C GLU A 75 5.04 -2.26 -24.36
N ASP A 76 3.78 -2.64 -24.15
CA ASP A 76 3.17 -2.77 -22.82
C ASP A 76 3.06 -4.26 -22.47
N ARG A 77 3.52 -4.65 -21.27
CA ARG A 77 3.51 -6.04 -20.81
C ARG A 77 2.54 -6.21 -19.65
N PRO A 78 1.41 -6.91 -19.85
CA PRO A 78 0.44 -7.14 -18.79
C PRO A 78 1.09 -7.79 -17.56
N GLY A 79 0.99 -7.10 -16.41
CA GLY A 79 1.54 -7.57 -15.14
C GLY A 79 2.95 -7.05 -14.82
N GLU A 80 3.62 -6.40 -15.77
CA GLU A 80 4.87 -5.67 -15.53
C GLU A 80 4.57 -4.18 -15.33
N GLN A 81 5.31 -3.49 -14.44
CA GLN A 81 5.14 -2.04 -14.19
C GLN A 81 6.08 -1.20 -15.04
N TRP A 82 6.33 -1.61 -16.29
CA TRP A 82 7.10 -0.81 -17.23
C TRP A 82 6.52 -0.92 -18.64
N ALA A 83 6.69 0.16 -19.40
CA ALA A 83 6.43 0.19 -20.82
C ALA A 83 7.73 0.58 -21.55
N ARG A 84 7.96 -0.02 -22.72
CA ARG A 84 9.11 0.31 -23.57
C ARG A 84 8.63 1.08 -24.79
N LEU A 85 9.31 2.18 -25.08
CA LEU A 85 9.13 2.95 -26.31
C LEU A 85 10.32 2.65 -27.21
N SER A 86 10.09 2.24 -28.46
CA SER A 86 11.15 2.00 -29.44
C SER A 86 10.90 2.72 -30.76
N ARG A 87 11.96 3.23 -31.38
CA ARG A 87 11.91 3.80 -32.73
C ARG A 87 13.26 3.64 -33.42
N VAL A 88 13.22 3.28 -34.69
CA VAL A 88 14.38 3.28 -35.56
C VAL A 88 14.45 4.60 -36.33
N PHE A 89 15.60 5.27 -36.27
CA PHE A 89 15.90 6.49 -37.01
C PHE A 89 16.86 6.16 -38.16
N PRO A 90 16.54 6.55 -39.40
CA PRO A 90 17.48 6.41 -40.51
C PRO A 90 18.59 7.45 -40.37
N VAL A 91 19.86 7.03 -40.32
CA VAL A 91 21.01 7.94 -40.42
C VAL A 91 21.30 8.20 -41.90
N ALA A 92 21.68 9.44 -42.22
CA ALA A 92 21.93 9.88 -43.60
C ALA A 92 23.02 9.07 -44.33
N GLU A 93 23.88 8.35 -43.59
CA GLU A 93 24.94 7.49 -44.11
C GLU A 93 24.79 6.03 -43.64
N GLY A 94 23.63 5.43 -43.93
CA GLY A 94 23.51 3.98 -44.12
C GLY A 94 23.22 3.13 -42.89
N ASP A 95 23.53 3.59 -41.68
CA ASP A 95 23.21 2.86 -40.45
C ASP A 95 21.86 3.31 -39.84
N GLU A 96 21.10 2.37 -39.29
CA GLU A 96 19.85 2.64 -38.59
C GLU A 96 20.11 2.75 -37.08
N GLU A 97 19.70 3.85 -36.44
CA GLU A 97 19.82 4.04 -34.98
C GLU A 97 18.51 3.65 -34.30
N GLU A 98 18.55 2.63 -33.42
CA GLU A 98 17.40 2.25 -32.61
C GLU A 98 17.42 2.93 -31.23
N VAL A 99 16.43 3.79 -30.97
CA VAL A 99 16.24 4.42 -29.66
C VAL A 99 15.22 3.62 -28.86
N ARG A 100 15.60 3.21 -27.65
CA ARG A 100 14.75 2.52 -26.67
C ARG A 100 14.64 3.31 -25.37
N VAL A 101 13.43 3.49 -24.88
CA VAL A 101 13.14 4.16 -23.59
C VAL A 101 12.30 3.23 -22.73
N ASP A 102 12.85 2.82 -21.59
CA ASP A 102 12.13 2.01 -20.61
C ASP A 102 11.55 2.94 -19.53
N ALA A 103 10.22 3.02 -19.46
CA ALA A 103 9.49 3.85 -18.51
C ALA A 103 8.85 2.97 -17.44
N THR A 104 9.29 3.10 -16.18
CA THR A 104 8.66 2.43 -15.04
C THR A 104 7.46 3.23 -14.56
N LEU A 105 6.28 2.61 -14.54
CA LEU A 105 5.01 3.18 -14.09
C LEU A 105 4.92 3.03 -12.57
N VAL A 106 5.60 3.92 -11.83
CA VAL A 106 5.51 3.96 -10.37
C VAL A 106 4.34 4.86 -9.99
N ASP A 107 3.33 4.28 -9.33
CA ASP A 107 2.31 5.08 -8.65
C ASP A 107 3.00 5.87 -7.52
N GLY A 108 2.69 7.17 -7.40
CA GLY A 108 3.43 8.17 -6.61
C GLY A 108 3.56 7.90 -5.10
N ALA A 109 3.17 6.72 -4.63
CA ALA A 109 3.43 6.16 -3.31
C ALA A 109 4.91 5.83 -3.04
N SER A 110 5.78 5.83 -4.06
CA SER A 110 7.23 5.73 -3.81
C SER A 110 7.75 7.00 -3.14
N ALA A 111 8.49 6.85 -2.04
CA ALA A 111 9.15 7.97 -1.38
C ALA A 111 9.95 8.78 -2.41
N LEU A 112 9.68 10.09 -2.49
CA LEU A 112 10.40 10.98 -3.40
C LEU A 112 11.91 10.74 -3.25
N PRO A 113 12.64 10.56 -4.36
CA PRO A 113 14.05 10.24 -4.27
C PRO A 113 14.78 11.36 -3.53
N LEU A 114 15.75 10.98 -2.71
CA LEU A 114 16.36 11.85 -1.70
C LEU A 114 16.97 13.15 -2.29
N TRP A 115 17.35 13.13 -3.57
CA TRP A 115 17.87 14.30 -4.31
C TRP A 115 16.82 15.39 -4.54
N ARG A 116 15.52 15.08 -4.46
CA ARG A 116 14.43 16.07 -4.52
C ARG A 116 14.08 16.66 -3.13
N ARG A 117 14.57 16.06 -2.04
CA ARG A 117 14.36 16.55 -0.66
C ARG A 117 15.34 17.66 -0.28
N HIS A 118 16.51 17.69 -0.91
CA HIS A 118 17.53 18.71 -0.71
C HIS A 118 17.99 19.17 -2.09
N GLY A 119 17.53 20.34 -2.55
CA GLY A 119 17.75 20.86 -3.90
C GLY A 119 19.22 20.97 -4.30
N ARG A 120 19.83 19.85 -4.71
CA ARG A 120 21.14 19.79 -5.35
C ARG A 120 20.95 19.35 -6.80
N PRO A 121 21.40 20.14 -7.78
CA PRO A 121 21.28 19.76 -9.17
C PRO A 121 22.17 18.53 -9.44
N ALA A 122 21.62 17.58 -10.21
CA ALA A 122 22.35 16.45 -10.75
C ALA A 122 23.49 16.98 -11.62
N GLN A 123 24.74 16.71 -11.25
CA GLN A 123 25.86 17.00 -12.13
C GLN A 123 25.86 15.95 -13.25
N VAL A 124 25.59 16.41 -14.46
CA VAL A 124 25.74 15.63 -15.68
C VAL A 124 27.25 15.48 -15.91
N ALA A 125 27.77 14.28 -15.68
CA ALA A 125 29.15 13.94 -16.01
C ALA A 125 29.28 13.89 -17.54
N HIS A 126 29.85 14.94 -18.13
CA HIS A 126 30.35 14.91 -19.50
C HIS A 126 31.67 14.12 -19.51
N GLN A 127 31.58 12.84 -19.86
CA GLN A 127 32.76 12.06 -20.21
C GLN A 127 33.04 12.29 -21.69
N ARG A 128 33.84 13.32 -21.99
CA ARG A 128 34.56 13.41 -23.27
C ARG A 128 35.64 12.33 -23.22
N GLN A 129 35.61 11.41 -24.18
CA GLN A 129 36.77 10.58 -24.50
C GLN A 129 37.47 11.25 -25.68
N ASP A 130 38.75 11.55 -25.48
CA ASP A 130 39.73 11.91 -26.51
C ASP A 130 40.18 10.66 -27.27
#